data_AF-A0A7K4KI86-F1
#
_entry.id   AF-A0A7K4KI86-F1
#
_cell.length_a   1.000
_cell.length_b   1.000
_cell.length_c   1.000
_cell.angle_alpha   90.00
_cell.angle_beta   90.00
_cell.angle_gamma   90.00
#
_symmetry.space_group_name_H-M   'P 1'
#
loop_
_entity.id
_entity.type
_entity.pdbx_description
1 polymer ?
#
loop_
_entity_poly.entity_id
_entity_poly.type
_entity_poly.pdbx_seq_one_letter_code
_entity_poly.pdbx_strand_id
1 'polypeptide(L)' 'KKALVRISAVVEHTGNETSDAIIALEKEGSEITKIAIQNRVALDMSLVSQGGECTVINTICYVYIDQSGRISTDLN' A
#
# COMPACT_ATOMS: atom_id res chain seq x y z
N LYS A 1 2.55 41.14 -4.49
CA LYS A 1 1.22 40.62 -4.06
C LYS A 1 0.62 39.64 -5.08
N LYS A 2 0.37 39.99 -6.36
CA LYS A 2 -0.19 39.06 -7.38
C LYS A 2 0.62 37.76 -7.59
N ALA A 3 1.96 37.85 -7.61
CA ALA A 3 2.82 36.66 -7.77
C ALA A 3 2.69 35.68 -6.60
N LEU A 4 2.64 36.17 -5.35
CA LEU A 4 2.47 35.34 -4.16
C LEU A 4 1.12 34.58 -4.19
N VAL A 5 0.03 35.25 -4.57
CA VAL A 5 -1.29 34.62 -4.71
C VAL A 5 -1.28 33.52 -5.76
N ARG A 6 -0.62 33.75 -6.90
CA ARG A 6 -0.48 32.72 -7.95
C ARG A 6 0.33 31.52 -7.49
N ILE A 7 1.44 31.75 -6.78
CA ILE A 7 2.27 30.67 -6.23
C ILE A 7 1.46 29.87 -5.21
N SER A 8 0.73 30.54 -4.31
CA SER A 8 -0.14 29.86 -3.33
C SER A 8 -1.17 28.96 -4.00
N ALA A 9 -1.83 29.44 -5.06
CA ALA A 9 -2.83 28.66 -5.78
C ALA A 9 -2.23 27.43 -6.49
N VAL A 10 -1.02 27.57 -7.07
CA VAL A 10 -0.33 26.44 -7.71
C VAL A 10 0.10 25.39 -6.68
N VAL A 11 0.62 25.82 -5.52
CA VAL A 11 1.02 24.91 -4.43
C VAL A 11 -0.20 24.16 -3.88
N GLU A 12 -1.32 24.85 -3.66
CA GLU A 12 -2.56 24.22 -3.19
C GLU A 12 -3.10 23.19 -4.20
N HIS A 13 -3.16 23.56 -5.48
CA HIS A 13 -3.58 22.65 -6.55
C HIS A 13 -2.68 21.42 -6.62
N THR A 14 -1.36 21.62 -6.60
CA THR A 14 -0.39 20.53 -6.65
C THR A 14 -0.49 19.63 -5.42
N GLY A 15 -0.72 20.22 -4.24
CA GLY A 15 -0.95 19.49 -3.00
C GLY A 15 -2.19 18.60 -3.06
N ASN A 16 -3.30 19.13 -3.56
CA ASN A 16 -4.54 18.35 -3.72
C ASN A 16 -4.37 17.21 -4.73
N GLU A 17 -3.80 17.48 -5.92
CA GLU A 17 -3.55 16.42 -6.92
C GLU A 17 -2.60 15.34 -6.40
N THR A 18 -1.58 15.73 -5.62
CA THR A 18 -0.64 14.79 -5.00
C THR A 18 -1.35 13.95 -3.94
N SER A 19 -2.19 14.55 -3.10
CA SER A 19 -2.99 13.84 -2.09
C SER A 19 -3.91 12.81 -2.75
N ASP A 20 -4.65 13.22 -3.78
CA ASP A 20 -5.56 12.34 -4.53
C ASP A 20 -4.81 11.16 -5.16
N ALA A 21 -3.63 11.40 -5.74
CA ALA A 21 -2.78 10.35 -6.29
C ALA A 21 -2.29 9.37 -5.23
N ILE A 22 -1.90 9.85 -4.03
CA ILE A 22 -1.48 8.98 -2.93
C ILE A 22 -2.64 8.11 -2.44
N ILE A 23 -3.86 8.66 -2.34
CA ILE A 23 -5.06 7.89 -1.97
C ILE A 23 -5.35 6.81 -3.00
N ALA A 24 -5.25 7.13 -4.30
CA ALA A 24 -5.45 6.15 -5.36
C ALA A 24 -4.42 5.00 -5.28
N LEU A 25 -3.14 5.33 -5.06
CA LEU A 25 -2.06 4.35 -4.90
C LEU A 25 -2.24 3.48 -3.66
N GLU A 26 -2.67 4.05 -2.53
CA GLU A 26 -2.95 3.29 -1.30
C GLU A 26 -4.06 2.27 -1.55
N LYS A 27 -5.13 2.69 -2.24
CA LYS A 27 -6.24 1.81 -2.59
C LYS A 27 -5.80 0.67 -3.49
N GLU A 28 -5.06 0.97 -4.56
CA GLU A 28 -4.52 -0.08 -5.46
C GLU A 28 -3.59 -1.04 -4.73
N GLY A 29 -2.70 -0.52 -3.89
CA GLY A 29 -1.80 -1.32 -3.05
C GLY A 29 -2.55 -2.23 -2.08
N SER A 30 -3.64 -1.74 -1.48
CA SER A 30 -4.50 -2.51 -0.58
C SER A 30 -5.18 -3.68 -1.31
N GLU A 31 -5.71 -3.46 -2.51
CA GLU A 31 -6.33 -4.52 -3.30
C GLU A 31 -5.32 -5.58 -3.76
N ILE A 32 -4.13 -5.17 -4.22
CA ILE A 32 -3.05 -6.11 -4.58
C ILE A 32 -2.64 -6.95 -3.37
N THR A 33 -2.51 -6.31 -2.21
CA THR A 33 -2.13 -6.99 -0.97
C THR A 33 -3.15 -8.05 -0.57
N LYS A 34 -4.45 -7.78 -0.69
CA LYS A 34 -5.50 -8.77 -0.40
C LYS A 34 -5.33 -10.02 -1.26
N ILE A 35 -5.10 -9.85 -2.56
CA ILE A 35 -4.88 -10.95 -3.49
C ILE A 35 -3.59 -11.71 -3.15
N ALA A 36 -2.50 -11.00 -2.84
CA ALA A 36 -1.22 -11.62 -2.47
C ALA A 36 -1.33 -12.45 -1.19
N ILE A 37 -2.01 -11.94 -0.16
CA ILE A 37 -2.27 -12.68 1.09
C ILE A 37 -3.17 -13.89 0.82
N GLN A 38 -4.22 -13.75 0.01
CA GLN A 38 -5.07 -14.88 -0.36
C GLN A 38 -4.28 -15.97 -1.08
N ASN A 39 -3.38 -15.60 -1.99
CA ASN A 39 -2.49 -16.53 -2.68
C ASN A 39 -1.54 -17.25 -1.72
N ARG A 40 -0.93 -16.51 -0.78
CA ARG A 40 -0.08 -17.07 0.30
C ARG A 40 -0.86 -18.12 1.09
N VAL A 41 -2.07 -17.78 1.55
CA VAL A 41 -2.92 -18.70 2.31
C VAL A 41 -3.26 -19.95 1.50
N ALA A 42 -3.61 -19.80 0.22
CA ALA A 42 -3.91 -20.94 -0.65
C ALA A 42 -2.68 -21.86 -0.84
N LEU A 43 -1.49 -21.28 -0.99
CA LEU A 43 -0.23 -22.02 -1.09
C LEU A 43 0.10 -22.74 0.24
N ASP A 44 -0.03 -22.05 1.37
CA ASP A 44 0.20 -22.64 2.69
C ASP A 44 -0.75 -23.82 2.97
N MET A 45 -2.03 -23.68 2.61
CA MET A 45 -3.00 -24.78 2.70
C MET A 45 -2.63 -25.95 1.79
N SER A 46 -2.20 -25.67 0.55
CA SER A 46 -1.81 -26.69 -0.42
C SER A 46 -0.53 -27.43 0.01
N LEU A 47 0.33 -26.76 0.77
CA LEU A 47 1.63 -27.26 1.23
C LEU A 47 1.64 -27.60 2.73
N VAL A 48 0.47 -27.75 3.35
CA VAL A 48 0.35 -27.91 4.81
C VAL A 48 1.11 -29.13 5.34
N SER A 49 1.14 -30.24 4.59
CA SER A 49 1.91 -31.44 4.94
C SER A 49 3.42 -31.25 4.84
N GLN A 50 3.88 -30.23 4.11
CA GLN A 50 5.27 -29.86 3.91
C GLN A 50 5.70 -28.68 4.79
N GLY A 51 4.83 -28.23 5.71
CA GLY A 51 5.12 -27.12 6.61
C GLY A 51 4.85 -25.74 6.02
N GLY A 52 4.06 -25.64 4.94
CA GLY A 52 3.68 -24.38 4.30
C GLY A 52 4.69 -23.87 3.25
N GLU A 53 4.34 -22.78 2.58
CA GLU A 53 5.08 -22.24 1.44
C GLU A 53 6.52 -21.88 1.80
N CYS A 54 6.73 -21.15 2.91
CA CYS A 54 8.07 -20.68 3.28
C CYS A 54 9.05 -21.82 3.58
N THR A 55 8.56 -22.90 4.19
CA THR A 55 9.34 -24.11 4.47
C THR A 55 9.77 -24.78 3.17
N VAL A 56 8.84 -24.92 2.22
CA VAL A 56 9.10 -25.54 0.91
C VAL A 56 10.12 -24.75 0.09
N ILE A 57 10.04 -23.42 0.09
CA ILE A 57 11.01 -22.57 -0.62
C ILE A 57 12.31 -22.33 0.16
N ASN A 58 12.43 -22.90 1.37
CA ASN A 58 13.60 -22.80 2.26
C ASN A 58 14.07 -21.35 2.51
N THR A 59 13.13 -20.47 2.88
CA THR A 59 13.42 -19.08 3.24
C THR A 59 12.62 -18.62 4.46
N ILE A 60 13.01 -17.49 5.05
CA ILE A 60 12.21 -16.86 6.10
C ILE A 60 10.88 -16.36 5.54
N CYS A 61 9.80 -16.48 6.30
CA CYS A 61 8.51 -15.95 5.86
C CYS A 61 8.52 -14.41 5.88
N TYR A 62 8.17 -13.81 4.75
CA TYR A 62 7.86 -12.39 4.68
C TYR A 62 6.38 -12.17 5.01
N VAL A 63 6.10 -11.07 5.72
CA VAL A 63 4.74 -10.64 6.06
C VAL A 63 4.49 -9.24 5.54
N TYR A 64 3.27 -8.98 5.11
CA TYR A 64 2.82 -7.63 4.80
C TYR A 64 2.54 -6.86 6.09
N ILE A 65 2.99 -5.61 6.16
CA ILE A 65 2.69 -4.69 7.26
C ILE A 65 1.81 -3.58 6.71
N ASP A 66 0.60 -3.49 7.23
CA ASP A 66 -0.35 -2.45 6.82
C ASP A 66 0.05 -1.07 7.38
N GLN A 67 0.20 -0.10 6.48
CA GLN A 67 0.52 1.30 6.80
C GLN A 67 -0.57 2.28 6.36
N SER A 68 -1.74 1.77 5.93
CA SER A 68 -2.89 2.59 5.51
C SER A 68 -3.28 3.64 6.56
N GLY A 69 -3.23 3.28 7.85
CA GLY A 69 -3.51 4.21 8.95
C GLY A 69 -2.52 5.38 9.04
N ARG A 70 -1.24 5.16 8.74
CA ARG A 70 -0.23 6.22 8.68
C ARG A 70 -0.50 7.15 7.49
N ILE A 71 -0.76 6.57 6.32
CA ILE A 71 -1.06 7.34 5.09
C ILE A 71 -2.30 8.22 5.30
N SER A 72 -3.35 7.66 5.89
CA SER A 72 -4.56 8.41 6.25
C SER A 72 -4.26 9.55 7.22
N THR A 73 -3.39 9.33 8.21
CA THR A 73 -3.01 10.39 9.16
C THR A 73 -2.22 11.52 8.49
N ASP A 74 -1.33 11.19 7.55
CA ASP A 74 -0.46 12.16 6.87
C ASP A 74 -1.22 13.02 5.82
N LEU A 75 -2.39 12.57 5.36
CA LEU A 75 -3.22 13.26 4.36
C LEU A 75 -4.43 14.02 4.93
N ASN A 76 -4.76 13.83 6.21
CA ASN A 76 -5.89 14.47 6.89
C ASN A 76 -5.52 15.80 7.57
#